data_AF-A0A7S3X086-F1
#
_entry.id   AF-A0A7S3X086-F1
#
_cell.length_a   1.000
_cell.length_b   1.000
_cell.length_c   1.000
_cell.angle_alpha   90.00
_cell.angle_beta   90.00
_cell.angle_gamma   90.00
#
_symmetry.space_group_name_H-M   'P 1'
#
loop_
_entity.id
_entity.type
_entity.pdbx_description
1 polymer ?
#
loop_
_entity_poly.entity_id
_entity_poly.type
_entity_poly.pdbx_seq_one_letter_code
_entity_poly.pdbx_strand_id
1 'polypeptide(L)'
;GRVIRGQRKGAGSVFTSNTSKRKGAAKHRQSDFAERHGYIKGVVTDIIHDPGRGAPLAKVTFRHTKRYQHQKELFVAAEGTYTGQFLYCGKKAQLVVGNILPVGQMPEGSIIC
;
A
#
# COMPACT_ATOMS: atom_id res chain seq x y z
N GLY A 1 -32.95 31.90 1.89
CA GLY A 1 -32.31 31.11 0.81
C GLY A 1 -32.19 29.64 1.21
N ARG A 2 -32.05 28.71 0.26
CA ARG A 2 -31.93 27.26 0.54
C ARG A 2 -30.45 26.82 0.51
N VAL A 3 -30.07 25.95 1.44
CA VAL A 3 -28.72 25.34 1.49
C VAL A 3 -28.44 24.57 0.21
N ILE A 4 -27.34 24.88 -0.48
CA ILE A 4 -26.98 24.27 -1.76
C ILE A 4 -26.45 22.84 -1.57
N ARG A 5 -26.48 22.04 -2.65
CA ARG A 5 -26.06 20.62 -2.63
C ARG A 5 -24.65 20.41 -2.06
N GLY A 6 -23.70 21.29 -2.38
CA GLY A 6 -22.32 21.19 -1.88
C GLY A 6 -22.24 21.27 -0.35
N GLN A 7 -22.92 22.25 0.24
CA GLN A 7 -22.98 22.43 1.70
C GLN A 7 -23.63 21.23 2.40
N ARG A 8 -24.67 20.62 1.79
CA ARG A 8 -25.33 19.43 2.34
C ARG A 8 -24.43 18.18 2.39
N LYS A 9 -23.39 18.10 1.56
CA LYS A 9 -22.46 16.95 1.57
C LYS A 9 -21.63 16.86 2.85
N GLY A 10 -21.28 18.01 3.45
CA GLY A 10 -20.47 18.07 4.67
C GLY A 10 -21.17 17.50 5.91
N ALA A 11 -22.51 17.41 5.90
CA ALA A 11 -23.27 16.83 7.00
C ALA A 11 -23.11 15.30 7.14
N GLY A 12 -22.51 14.62 6.15
CA GLY A 12 -22.17 13.19 6.27
C GLY A 12 -23.38 12.26 6.38
N SER A 13 -24.53 12.64 5.81
CA SER A 13 -25.73 11.79 5.76
C SER A 13 -25.67 10.79 4.60
N VAL A 14 -26.47 10.99 3.54
CA VAL A 14 -26.53 10.11 2.35
C VAL A 14 -25.29 10.21 1.45
N PHE A 15 -24.32 11.07 1.79
CA PHE A 15 -23.13 11.36 1.00
C PHE A 15 -21.86 10.68 1.52
N THR A 16 -21.98 9.78 2.49
CA THR A 16 -20.85 8.99 3.00
C THR A 16 -20.32 8.04 1.92
N SER A 17 -19.06 7.62 2.08
CA SER A 17 -18.45 6.67 1.15
C SER A 17 -19.02 5.27 1.35
N ASN A 18 -19.43 4.63 0.26
CA ASN A 18 -19.84 3.23 0.26
C ASN A 18 -18.62 2.30 0.43
N THR A 19 -18.31 1.91 1.66
CA THR A 19 -17.09 1.15 2.00
C THR A 19 -17.32 -0.32 2.35
N SER A 20 -18.58 -0.79 2.40
CA SER A 20 -18.94 -2.12 2.91
C SER A 20 -18.23 -3.30 2.23
N LYS A 21 -17.91 -3.16 0.94
CA LYS A 21 -17.22 -4.21 0.14
C LYS A 21 -15.71 -3.97 -0.02
N ARG A 22 -15.17 -2.87 0.50
CA ARG A 22 -13.73 -2.57 0.40
C ARG A 22 -12.93 -3.62 1.16
N LYS A 23 -11.79 -4.00 0.59
CA LYS A 23 -10.92 -5.07 1.12
C LYS A 23 -10.02 -4.60 2.26
N GLY A 24 -9.83 -3.29 2.38
CA GLY A 24 -9.06 -2.68 3.45
C GLY A 24 -8.43 -1.37 3.01
N ALA A 25 -7.77 -0.68 3.93
CA ALA A 25 -6.98 0.49 3.57
C ALA A 25 -5.68 0.04 2.89
N ALA A 26 -5.43 0.51 1.68
CA ALA A 26 -4.15 0.33 1.02
C ALA A 26 -3.13 1.29 1.63
N LYS A 27 -2.11 0.75 2.31
CA LYS A 27 -1.08 1.52 3.00
C LYS A 27 0.24 0.79 2.93
N HIS A 28 1.33 1.54 2.90
CA HIS A 28 2.64 0.95 3.18
C HIS A 28 2.71 0.47 4.63
N ARG A 29 3.71 -0.37 4.89
CA ARG A 29 4.07 -0.79 6.24
C ARG A 29 4.41 0.41 7.11
N GLN A 30 4.27 0.22 8.41
CA GLN A 30 4.80 1.17 9.38
C GLN A 30 6.33 1.21 9.25
N SER A 31 6.88 2.41 9.05
CA SER A 31 8.33 2.62 9.01
C SER A 31 8.95 2.27 10.37
N ASP A 32 9.56 1.08 10.43
CA ASP A 32 10.19 0.53 11.61
C ASP A 32 11.73 0.52 11.49
N PHE A 33 12.41 -0.05 12.49
CA PHE A 33 13.87 -0.10 12.53
C PHE A 33 14.46 -0.87 11.33
N ALA A 34 13.78 -1.92 10.86
CA ALA A 34 14.26 -2.77 9.78
C ALA A 34 14.26 -2.01 8.45
N GLU A 35 13.19 -1.26 8.15
CA GLU A 35 13.11 -0.45 6.94
C GLU A 35 14.06 0.76 6.96
N ARG A 36 14.30 1.36 8.14
CA ARG A 36 15.18 2.54 8.26
C ARG A 36 16.67 2.22 8.11
N HIS A 37 17.12 1.05 8.57
CA HIS A 37 18.55 0.69 8.59
C HIS A 37 18.93 -0.42 7.60
N GLY A 38 17.95 -1.19 7.14
CA GLY A 38 18.15 -2.33 6.26
C GLY A 38 17.02 -2.47 5.25
N TYR A 39 16.55 -3.70 5.07
CA TYR A 39 15.36 -4.01 4.30
C TYR A 39 14.61 -5.15 4.97
N ILE A 40 13.32 -5.25 4.69
CA ILE A 40 12.47 -6.40 5.02
C ILE A 40 11.91 -7.00 3.74
N LYS A 41 11.93 -8.33 3.67
CA LYS A 41 11.39 -9.09 2.54
C LYS A 41 9.94 -9.49 2.83
N GLY A 42 9.05 -9.17 1.91
CA GLY A 42 7.67 -9.68 1.85
C GLY A 42 7.47 -10.51 0.59
N VAL A 43 6.49 -11.40 0.61
CA VAL A 43 6.04 -12.14 -0.58
C VAL A 43 4.64 -11.69 -0.97
N VAL A 44 4.44 -11.39 -2.25
CA VAL A 44 3.09 -11.12 -2.79
C VAL A 44 2.34 -12.44 -2.80
N THR A 45 1.37 -12.58 -1.91
CA THR A 45 0.57 -13.81 -1.82
C THR A 45 -0.56 -13.84 -2.83
N ASP A 46 -1.12 -12.68 -3.17
CA ASP A 46 -2.35 -12.58 -3.97
C ASP A 46 -2.52 -11.14 -4.49
N ILE A 47 -3.16 -10.98 -5.65
CA ILE A 47 -3.49 -9.68 -6.27
C ILE A 47 -5.00 -9.63 -6.46
N ILE A 48 -5.65 -8.65 -5.82
CA ILE A 48 -7.10 -8.60 -5.68
C ILE A 48 -7.68 -7.28 -6.15
N HIS A 49 -8.95 -7.32 -6.58
CA HIS A 49 -9.75 -6.13 -6.82
C HIS A 49 -10.36 -5.57 -5.52
N ASP A 50 -10.30 -4.25 -5.35
CA ASP A 50 -10.91 -3.49 -4.26
C ASP A 50 -12.04 -2.59 -4.80
N PRO A 51 -13.32 -2.86 -4.46
CA PRO A 51 -14.44 -2.07 -4.97
C PRO A 51 -14.32 -0.58 -4.62
N GLY A 52 -14.51 0.29 -5.63
CA GLY A 52 -14.34 1.73 -5.49
C GLY A 52 -12.89 2.21 -5.65
N ARG A 53 -11.99 1.33 -6.10
CA ARG A 53 -10.62 1.64 -6.52
C ARG A 53 -10.39 1.14 -7.96
N GLY A 54 -9.73 1.97 -8.77
CA GLY A 54 -9.33 1.59 -10.14
C GLY A 54 -8.08 0.70 -10.19
N ALA A 55 -7.15 0.87 -9.24
CA ALA A 55 -5.93 0.06 -9.13
C ALA A 55 -6.15 -1.23 -8.31
N PRO A 56 -5.50 -2.35 -8.70
CA PRO A 56 -5.52 -3.58 -7.90
C PRO A 56 -4.70 -3.45 -6.61
N LEU A 57 -5.04 -4.28 -5.62
CA LEU A 57 -4.28 -4.41 -4.37
C LEU A 57 -3.42 -5.66 -4.38
N ALA A 58 -2.17 -5.54 -3.96
CA ALA A 58 -1.29 -6.65 -3.65
C ALA A 58 -1.38 -6.99 -2.15
N LYS A 59 -1.76 -8.22 -1.82
CA LYS A 59 -1.60 -8.79 -0.48
C LYS A 59 -0.17 -9.24 -0.32
N VAL A 60 0.57 -8.59 0.58
CA VAL A 60 1.99 -8.89 0.82
C VAL A 60 2.14 -9.43 2.22
N THR A 61 2.73 -10.61 2.34
CA THR A 61 2.98 -11.24 3.64
C THR A 61 4.44 -11.06 4.03
N PHE A 62 4.66 -10.43 5.18
CA PHE A 62 5.96 -10.22 5.80
C PHE A 62 6.08 -11.09 7.05
N ARG A 63 7.32 -11.33 7.50
CA ARG A 63 7.57 -11.86 8.84
C ARG A 63 7.68 -10.70 9.83
N HIS A 64 6.99 -10.79 10.96
CA HIS A 64 7.06 -9.77 11.99
C HIS A 64 8.47 -9.75 12.62
N THR A 65 9.05 -8.56 12.80
CA THR A 65 10.45 -8.39 13.24
C THR A 65 10.67 -8.73 14.71
N LYS A 66 9.66 -8.50 15.55
CA LYS A 66 9.76 -8.70 17.02
C LYS A 66 9.05 -9.93 17.58
N ARG A 67 8.22 -10.59 16.77
CA ARG A 67 7.30 -11.65 17.23
C ARG A 67 7.27 -12.75 16.17
N TYR A 68 7.06 -13.99 16.59
CA TYR A 68 6.88 -15.10 15.65
C TYR A 68 5.47 -15.06 15.05
N GLN A 69 5.28 -14.21 14.05
CA GLN A 69 4.00 -14.01 13.38
C GLN A 69 4.22 -13.54 11.93
N HIS A 70 3.25 -13.83 11.06
CA HIS A 70 3.16 -13.24 9.73
C HIS A 70 2.30 -11.96 9.77
N GLN A 71 2.81 -10.88 9.20
CA GLN A 71 2.10 -9.61 9.05
C GLN A 71 1.63 -9.48 7.60
N LYS A 72 0.31 -9.47 7.41
CA LYS A 72 -0.33 -9.34 6.09
C LYS A 72 -0.66 -7.87 5.86
N GLU A 73 -0.14 -7.32 4.77
CA GLU A 73 -0.31 -5.92 4.39
C GLU A 73 -1.00 -5.83 3.02
N LEU A 74 -1.71 -4.72 2.80
CA LEU A 74 -2.40 -4.42 1.55
C LEU A 74 -1.73 -3.22 0.89
N PHE A 75 -1.00 -3.48 -0.19
CA PHE A 75 -0.35 -2.44 -0.99
C PHE A 75 -1.16 -2.17 -2.24
N VAL A 76 -1.01 -0.97 -2.81
CA VAL A 76 -1.39 -0.75 -4.21
C VAL A 76 -0.35 -1.48 -5.06
N ALA A 77 -0.79 -2.31 -6.00
CA ALA A 77 0.14 -3.03 -6.86
C ALA A 77 0.68 -2.08 -7.94
N ALA A 78 2.00 -2.05 -8.11
CA ALA A 78 2.63 -1.46 -9.29
C ALA A 78 2.38 -2.34 -10.52
N GLU A 79 2.44 -1.74 -11.70
CA GLU A 79 2.39 -2.51 -12.94
C GLU A 79 3.56 -3.50 -13.01
N GLY A 80 3.29 -4.72 -13.45
CA GLY A 80 4.28 -5.80 -13.47
C GLY A 80 4.43 -6.55 -12.14
N THR A 81 3.76 -6.14 -11.06
CA THR A 81 3.72 -6.94 -9.82
C THR A 81 2.96 -8.25 -10.04
N TYR A 82 3.50 -9.37 -9.57
CA TYR A 82 2.90 -10.71 -9.73
C TYR A 82 2.90 -11.54 -8.43
N THR A 83 2.04 -12.55 -8.36
CA THR A 83 1.96 -13.45 -7.20
C THR A 83 3.21 -14.32 -7.08
N GLY A 84 3.74 -14.45 -5.87
CA GLY A 84 5.01 -15.13 -5.58
C GLY A 84 6.23 -14.21 -5.69
N GLN A 85 6.08 -12.99 -6.19
CA GLN A 85 7.16 -12.01 -6.22
C GLN A 85 7.61 -11.62 -4.81
N PHE A 86 8.92 -11.49 -4.62
CA PHE A 86 9.47 -10.89 -3.40
C PHE A 86 9.55 -9.38 -3.54
N LEU A 87 8.98 -8.68 -2.57
CA LEU A 87 9.09 -7.24 -2.43
C LEU A 87 10.04 -6.93 -1.27
N TYR A 88 10.93 -5.98 -1.50
CA TYR A 88 11.91 -5.53 -0.52
C TYR A 88 11.57 -4.09 -0.13
N CYS A 89 11.34 -3.88 1.17
CA CYS A 89 11.03 -2.56 1.71
C CYS A 89 12.18 -2.10 2.61
N GLY A 90 12.76 -0.93 2.32
CA GLY A 90 13.71 -0.27 3.22
C GLY A 90 14.88 0.41 2.53
N LYS A 91 15.72 1.04 3.35
CA LYS A 91 16.87 1.86 2.96
C LYS A 91 17.97 1.09 2.20
N LYS A 92 18.02 -0.23 2.34
CA LYS A 92 19.00 -1.08 1.64
C LYS A 92 18.36 -2.01 0.61
N ALA A 93 17.10 -1.77 0.24
CA ALA A 93 16.46 -2.52 -0.83
C ALA A 93 17.07 -2.15 -2.19
N GLN A 94 16.98 -3.06 -3.15
CA GLN A 94 17.42 -2.79 -4.52
C GLN A 94 16.35 -2.00 -5.29
N LEU A 95 16.77 -1.15 -6.22
CA LEU A 95 15.87 -0.40 -7.09
C LEU A 95 15.29 -1.34 -8.17
N VAL A 96 14.15 -1.97 -7.85
CA VAL A 96 13.40 -2.88 -8.73
C VAL A 96 11.92 -2.54 -8.60
N VAL A 97 11.16 -2.74 -9.68
CA VAL A 97 9.71 -2.49 -9.71
C VAL A 97 9.01 -3.23 -8.56
N GLY A 98 8.20 -2.49 -7.80
CA GLY A 98 7.47 -2.97 -6.63
C GLY A 98 8.21 -2.80 -5.29
N ASN A 99 9.54 -2.65 -5.28
CA ASN A 99 10.28 -2.40 -4.06
C ASN A 99 9.99 -1.00 -3.51
N ILE A 100 10.07 -0.86 -2.18
CA ILE A 100 9.82 0.40 -1.48
C ILE A 100 11.13 0.91 -0.90
N LEU A 101 11.56 2.09 -1.35
CA LEU A 101 12.77 2.76 -0.89
C LEU A 101 12.48 4.22 -0.52
N PRO A 102 13.27 4.82 0.38
CA PRO A 102 13.28 6.27 0.56
C PRO A 102 13.62 6.99 -0.74
N VAL A 103 12.86 8.04 -1.09
CA VAL A 103 13.04 8.81 -2.33
C VAL A 103 14.48 9.35 -2.49
N GLY A 104 15.10 9.78 -1.39
CA GLY A 104 16.48 10.30 -1.41
C GLY A 104 17.57 9.26 -1.77
N GLN A 105 17.22 7.99 -1.96
CA GLN A 105 18.13 6.95 -2.44
C GLN A 105 17.89 6.55 -3.90
N MET A 106 16.87 7.12 -4.52
CA MET A 106 16.55 6.84 -5.92
C MET A 106 17.27 7.86 -6.81
N PRO A 107 17.86 7.43 -7.95
CA PRO A 107 18.40 8.35 -8.94
C PRO A 107 17.32 9.29 -9.49
N GLU A 108 17.74 10.47 -9.94
CA GLU A 108 16.87 11.40 -10.66
C GLU A 108 16.27 10.74 -11.91
N GLY A 109 15.01 11.06 -12.20
CA GLY A 109 14.26 10.45 -13.31
C GLY A 109 13.64 9.08 -12.99
N SER A 110 13.79 8.56 -11.76
CA SER A 110 13.10 7.34 -11.32
C SER A 110 11.58 7.53 -11.28
N ILE A 111 10.83 6.60 -11.87
CA ILE A 111 9.36 6.58 -11.83
C ILE A 111 8.90 5.88 -10.54
N ILE A 112 8.10 6.58 -9.74
CA ILE A 112 7.57 6.09 -8.45
C ILE A 112 6.05 6.31 -8.37
N CYS A 113 5.37 5.56 -7.50
CA CYS A 113 3.95 5.65 -7.22
C CYS A 113 3.64 5.53 -5.72
#